data_AF-A0A917E911-F1
#
_entry.id   AF-A0A917E911-F1
#
_cell.length_a   1.000
_cell.length_b   1.000
_cell.length_c   1.000
_cell.angle_alpha   90.00
_cell.angle_beta   90.00
_cell.angle_gamma   90.00
#
_symmetry.space_group_name_H-M   'P 1'
#
loop_
_entity.id
_entity.type
_entity.pdbx_description
1 polymer ?
#
loop_
_entity_poly.entity_id
_entity_poly.type
_entity_poly.pdbx_seq_one_letter_code
_entity_poly.pdbx_strand_id
1 'polypeptide(L)'
;MPAVTHATRQAPPPPTRRGLSGAGKVATQDDLQRLYAARDKLAKLVLADPVYSPIFQRIEEEIALAEAATHGDALARARAIARQMATR
;
A
#
# COMPACT_ATOMS: atom_id res chain seq x y z
N MET A 1 -56.87 -36.22 0.49
CA MET A 1 -55.63 -35.89 -0.26
C MET A 1 -54.75 -35.02 0.62
N PRO A 2 -53.76 -35.54 1.36
CA PRO A 2 -52.84 -34.71 2.12
C PRO A 2 -51.71 -34.19 1.22
N ALA A 3 -51.52 -32.87 1.20
CA ALA A 3 -50.45 -32.21 0.48
C ALA A 3 -49.12 -32.40 1.21
N VAL A 4 -48.13 -32.87 0.46
CA VAL A 4 -46.76 -33.14 0.91
C VAL A 4 -46.01 -31.81 0.98
N THR A 5 -45.60 -31.39 2.18
CA THR A 5 -44.76 -30.19 2.35
C THR A 5 -43.31 -30.63 2.49
N HIS A 6 -42.57 -30.61 1.37
CA HIS A 6 -41.11 -30.69 1.37
C HIS A 6 -40.52 -29.28 1.34
N ALA A 7 -40.04 -28.78 2.47
CA ALA A 7 -39.34 -27.49 2.56
C ALA A 7 -37.82 -27.70 2.63
N THR A 8 -37.20 -27.51 1.46
CA THR A 8 -35.88 -26.95 1.15
C THR A 8 -34.78 -26.99 2.21
N ARG A 9 -33.79 -27.82 1.89
CA ARG A 9 -32.42 -27.91 2.43
C ARG A 9 -31.74 -26.54 2.43
N GLN A 10 -31.31 -26.07 3.60
CA GLN A 10 -30.52 -24.85 3.77
C GLN A 10 -29.13 -25.01 3.15
N ALA A 11 -28.80 -24.18 2.16
CA ALA A 11 -27.46 -24.10 1.59
C ALA A 11 -26.53 -23.27 2.51
N PRO A 12 -25.26 -23.66 2.70
CA PRO A 12 -24.32 -22.88 3.49
C PRO A 12 -23.93 -21.56 2.77
N PRO A 13 -23.62 -20.49 3.51
CA PRO A 13 -23.21 -19.22 2.92
C PRO A 13 -21.86 -19.35 2.18
N PRO A 14 -21.64 -18.57 1.11
CA PRO A 14 -20.38 -18.58 0.38
C PRO A 14 -19.22 -18.09 1.28
N PRO A 15 -18.00 -18.65 1.14
CA PRO A 15 -16.85 -18.10 1.83
C PRO A 15 -16.58 -16.69 1.32
N THR A 16 -16.60 -15.73 2.25
CA THR A 16 -16.21 -14.34 2.05
C THR A 16 -14.90 -14.28 1.26
N ARG A 17 -14.95 -13.60 0.10
CA ARG A 17 -13.80 -13.33 -0.76
C ARG A 17 -12.78 -12.57 0.08
N ARG A 18 -11.79 -13.29 0.63
CA ARG A 18 -10.68 -12.72 1.41
C ARG A 18 -9.98 -11.74 0.48
N GLY A 19 -10.17 -10.45 0.77
CA GLY A 19 -9.66 -9.37 -0.04
C GLY A 19 -8.16 -9.57 -0.28
N LEU A 20 -7.79 -9.59 -1.55
CA LEU A 20 -6.43 -9.24 -1.98
C LEU A 20 -6.26 -7.74 -1.69
N SER A 21 -6.11 -7.41 -0.40
CA SER A 21 -5.78 -6.07 0.07
C SER A 21 -4.28 -5.86 -0.16
N GLY A 22 -3.92 -5.65 -1.42
CA GLY A 22 -2.60 -5.16 -1.82
C GLY A 22 -2.53 -3.63 -1.91
N ALA A 23 -3.65 -2.93 -1.65
CA ALA A 23 -3.74 -1.48 -1.70
C ALA A 23 -3.82 -0.93 -0.26
N GLY A 24 -2.68 -0.47 0.27
CA GLY A 24 -2.67 0.23 1.57
C GLY A 24 -1.59 -0.22 2.55
N LYS A 25 -0.57 -0.96 2.13
CA LYS A 25 0.62 -1.09 2.99
C LYS A 25 1.38 0.23 2.90
N VAL A 26 1.36 1.01 3.98
CA VAL A 26 2.22 2.19 4.12
C VAL A 26 3.65 1.72 3.86
N ALA A 27 4.31 2.34 2.87
CA ALA A 27 5.68 2.03 2.54
C ALA A 27 6.56 2.28 3.77
N THR A 28 7.33 1.28 4.17
CA THR A 28 8.24 1.44 5.31
C THR A 28 9.48 2.24 4.87
N GLN A 29 10.26 2.73 5.84
CA GLN A 29 11.52 3.42 5.54
C GLN A 29 12.49 2.53 4.76
N ASP A 30 12.49 1.22 5.02
CA ASP A 30 13.30 0.25 4.27
C ASP A 30 12.82 0.09 2.82
N ASP A 31 11.50 0.16 2.58
CA ASP A 31 10.94 0.14 1.24
C ASP A 31 11.32 1.42 0.46
N LEU A 32 11.29 2.58 1.13
CA LEU A 32 11.71 3.87 0.57
C LEU A 32 13.19 3.83 0.14
N GLN A 33 14.07 3.28 0.98
CA GLN A 33 15.49 3.12 0.64
C GLN A 33 15.72 2.21 -0.56
N ARG A 34 14.95 1.12 -0.68
CA ARG A 34 15.00 0.24 -1.85
C ARG A 34 14.56 0.95 -3.11
N LEU A 35 13.53 1.80 -3.04
CA LEU A 35 13.06 2.62 -4.15
C LEU A 35 14.13 3.61 -4.61
N TYR A 36 14.79 4.33 -3.70
CA TYR A 36 15.91 5.21 -4.07
C TYR A 36 17.06 4.43 -4.74
N ALA A 37 17.43 3.26 -4.20
CA ALA A 37 18.48 2.44 -4.82
C ALA A 37 18.09 1.95 -6.22
N ALA A 38 16.80 1.66 -6.46
CA ALA A 38 16.29 1.31 -7.79
C ALA A 38 16.33 2.51 -8.74
N ARG A 39 15.91 3.69 -8.27
CA ARG A 39 16.02 4.94 -9.02
C ARG A 39 17.45 5.22 -9.47
N ASP A 40 18.42 5.11 -8.57
CA ASP A 40 19.82 5.42 -8.89
C ASP A 40 20.39 4.48 -9.96
N LYS A 41 19.93 3.22 -9.99
CA LYS A 41 20.25 2.27 -11.07
C LYS A 41 19.59 2.68 -12.38
N LEU A 42 18.30 3.02 -12.34
CA LEU A 42 17.56 3.46 -13.52
C LEU A 42 18.10 4.78 -14.09
N ALA A 43 18.57 5.71 -13.26
CA ALA A 43 19.20 6.94 -13.72
C ALA A 43 20.41 6.65 -14.61
N LYS A 44 21.26 5.68 -14.21
CA LYS A 44 22.40 5.23 -15.04
C LYS A 44 21.94 4.62 -16.36
N LEU A 45 20.83 3.89 -16.35
CA LEU A 45 20.25 3.30 -17.54
C LEU A 45 19.65 4.35 -18.48
N VAL A 46 18.94 5.35 -17.96
CA VAL A 46 18.40 6.48 -18.75
C VAL A 46 19.50 7.29 -19.42
N LEU A 47 20.61 7.52 -18.72
CA LEU A 47 21.78 8.19 -19.28
C LEU A 47 22.44 7.39 -20.41
N ALA A 48 22.38 6.05 -20.34
CA ALA A 48 22.90 5.17 -21.38
C ALA A 48 21.93 5.02 -22.56
N ASP A 49 20.63 4.90 -22.30
CA ASP A 49 19.58 4.76 -23.29
C ASP A 49 18.27 5.42 -22.79
N PRO A 50 17.76 6.45 -23.47
CA PRO A 50 16.50 7.11 -23.12
C PRO A 50 15.27 6.19 -23.09
N VAL A 51 15.32 4.97 -23.65
CA VAL A 51 14.23 4.00 -23.59
C VAL A 51 13.79 3.67 -22.15
N TYR A 52 14.68 3.84 -21.17
CA TYR A 52 14.38 3.60 -19.76
C TYR A 52 13.64 4.77 -19.08
N SER A 53 13.41 5.90 -19.76
CA SER A 53 12.74 7.07 -19.19
C SER A 53 11.36 6.75 -18.58
N PRO A 54 10.47 5.96 -19.22
CA PRO A 54 9.14 5.70 -18.67
C PRO A 54 9.17 4.93 -17.34
N ILE A 55 10.06 3.95 -17.19
CA ILE A 55 10.18 3.20 -15.94
C ILE A 55 10.84 4.03 -14.84
N PHE A 56 11.79 4.90 -15.20
CA PHE A 56 12.42 5.85 -14.27
C PHE A 56 11.38 6.84 -13.69
N GLN A 57 10.54 7.43 -14.54
CA GLN A 57 9.47 8.34 -14.12
C GLN A 57 8.51 7.66 -13.15
N ARG A 58 8.12 6.41 -13.43
CA ARG A 58 7.26 5.64 -12.53
C ARG A 58 7.88 5.45 -11.13
N ILE A 59 9.17 5.15 -11.05
CA ILE A 59 9.85 5.00 -9.75
C ILE A 59 9.90 6.33 -8.99
N GLU A 60 10.11 7.45 -9.68
CA GLU A 60 10.07 8.77 -9.06
C GLU A 60 8.68 9.11 -8.49
N GLU A 61 7.61 8.75 -9.20
CA GLU A 61 6.23 8.90 -8.71
C GLU A 61 5.97 8.02 -7.47
N GLU A 62 6.41 6.76 -7.50
CA GLU A 62 6.28 5.84 -6.37
C GLU A 62 7.05 6.34 -5.13
N ILE A 63 8.24 6.91 -5.32
CA ILE A 63 9.02 7.56 -4.27
C ILE A 63 8.26 8.76 -3.70
N ALA A 64 7.76 9.66 -4.55
CA ALA A 64 7.03 10.84 -4.09
C ALA A 64 5.79 10.48 -3.27
N LEU A 65 5.04 9.44 -3.68
CA LEU A 65 3.90 8.92 -2.93
C LEU A 65 4.31 8.31 -1.59
N ALA A 66 5.41 7.54 -1.56
CA ALA A 66 5.92 6.91 -0.35
C ALA A 66 6.51 7.91 0.65
N GLU A 67 7.21 8.94 0.17
CA GLU A 67 7.69 10.07 0.97
C GLU A 67 6.52 10.83 1.60
N ALA A 68 5.51 11.18 0.80
CA ALA A 68 4.31 11.88 1.29
C ALA A 68 3.60 11.08 2.39
N ALA A 69 3.46 9.77 2.22
CA ALA A 69 2.89 8.89 3.23
C ALA A 69 3.74 8.84 4.51
N THR A 70 5.07 8.72 4.37
CA THR A 70 6.00 8.63 5.51
C THR A 70 6.06 9.94 6.29
N HIS A 71 6.11 11.08 5.61
CA HIS A 71 6.11 12.40 6.26
C HIS A 71 4.78 12.69 6.99
N GLY A 72 3.65 12.30 6.41
CA GLY A 72 2.34 12.38 7.07
C GLY A 72 2.31 11.58 8.37
N ASP A 73 2.85 10.36 8.35
CA ASP A 73 2.97 9.49 9.52
C ASP A 73 3.95 10.03 10.57
N ALA A 74 5.10 10.57 10.16
CA ALA A 74 6.07 11.17 11.07
C ALA A 74 5.47 12.36 11.82
N LEU A 75 4.73 13.22 11.13
CA LEU A 75 4.05 14.36 11.74
C LEU A 75 2.93 13.92 12.69
N ALA A 76 2.17 12.88 12.31
CA ALA A 76 1.15 12.28 13.16
C ALA A 76 1.76 11.68 14.45
N ARG A 77 2.88 10.96 14.34
CA ARG A 77 3.62 10.43 15.50
C ARG A 77 4.17 11.55 16.38
N ALA A 78 4.79 12.57 15.79
CA ALA A 78 5.31 13.71 16.55
C ALA A 78 4.20 14.42 17.34
N ARG A 79 3.03 14.62 16.74
CA ARG A 79 1.85 15.18 17.42
C ARG A 79 1.34 14.29 18.55
N ALA A 80 1.32 12.97 18.36
CA ALA A 80 0.93 12.04 19.40
C ALA A 80 1.89 12.10 20.60
N ILE A 81 3.20 12.14 20.35
CA ILE A 81 4.22 12.28 21.39
C ILE A 81 4.06 13.62 22.13
N ALA A 82 3.87 14.72 21.41
CA ALA A 82 3.67 16.04 22.01
C ALA A 82 2.44 16.08 22.93
N ARG A 83 1.33 15.46 22.53
CA ARG A 83 0.12 15.34 23.38
C ARG A 83 0.37 14.50 24.63
N GLN A 84 1.11 13.40 24.50
CA GLN A 84 1.48 12.55 25.65
C GLN A 84 2.37 13.30 26.64
N MET A 85 3.33 14.10 26.16
CA MET A 85 4.20 14.92 27.00
C MET A 85 3.43 16.05 27.72
N ALA A 86 2.43 16.65 27.07
CA ALA A 86 1.64 17.74 27.64
C ALA A 86 0.63 17.30 28.72
N THR A 87 0.33 15.99 28.80
CA THR A 87 -0.62 15.43 29.78
C THR A 87 0.08 14.92 31.05
N ARG A 88 1.42 15.03 31.11
CA ARG A 88 2.24 14.58 32.24
C ARG A 88 2.68 15.77 33.08
#